data_AF-A0AA38GSA5-F1
#
_entry.id   AF-A0AA38GSA5-F1
#
_cell.length_a   1.000
_cell.length_b   1.000
_cell.length_c   1.000
_cell.angle_alpha   90.00
_cell.angle_beta   90.00
_cell.angle_gamma   90.00
#
_symmetry.space_group_name_H-M   'P 1'
#
loop_
_entity.id
_entity.type
_entity.pdbx_description
1 polymer ?
#
loop_
_entity_poly.entity_id
_entity_poly.type
_entity_poly.pdbx_seq_one_letter_code
_entity_poly.pdbx_strand_id
1 'polypeptide(L)' 'FEDVYVKLFIHTLEEDARDWYKALPDNSIDSWTEMKNTFMLQYGDKIDPRFILSEFENIKTNPNESIYDFNT' A
#
# COMPACT_ATOMS: atom_id res chain seq x y z
N PHE A 1 -9.89 18.24 -12.30
CA PHE A 1 -8.48 18.45 -11.90
C PHE A 1 -7.83 17.15 -11.45
N GLU A 2 -8.58 16.24 -10.82
CA GLU A 2 -8.06 14.92 -10.38
C GLU A 2 -7.60 14.03 -11.54
N ASP A 3 -8.22 14.15 -12.71
CA ASP A 3 -7.82 13.45 -13.94
C ASP A 3 -6.37 13.71 -14.36
N VAL A 4 -5.87 14.91 -14.07
CA VAL A 4 -4.50 15.31 -14.43
C VAL A 4 -3.50 14.56 -13.57
N TYR A 5 -3.80 14.39 -12.27
CA TYR A 5 -2.95 13.64 -11.34
C TYR A 5 -2.92 12.15 -11.67
N VAL A 6 -4.06 11.55 -12.01
CA VAL A 6 -4.14 10.16 -12.47
C VAL A 6 -3.28 9.96 -13.72
N LYS A 7 -3.43 10.83 -14.72
CA LYS A 7 -2.62 10.79 -15.96
C LYS A 7 -1.13 10.92 -15.70
N LEU A 8 -0.71 11.92 -14.89
CA LEU A 8 0.69 12.10 -14.50
C LEU A 8 1.24 10.87 -13.78
N PHE A 9 0.47 10.28 -12.87
CA PHE A 9 0.90 9.10 -12.12
C PHE A 9 1.08 7.88 -13.03
N ILE A 10 0.19 7.66 -14.00
CA ILE A 10 0.35 6.57 -14.99
C ILE A 10 1.64 6.75 -15.81
N HIS A 11 2.04 7.99 -16.09
CA HIS A 11 3.32 8.28 -16.75
C HIS A 11 4.54 7.96 -15.89
N THR A 12 4.40 7.91 -14.56
CA THR A 12 5.46 7.47 -13.64
C THR A 12 5.53 5.95 -13.48
N LEU A 13 4.52 5.21 -13.96
CA LEU A 13 4.52 3.75 -13.91
C LEU A 13 5.41 3.19 -15.02
N GLU A 14 6.32 2.30 -14.64
CA GLU A 14 7.20 1.58 -15.55
C GLU A 14 6.83 0.09 -15.60
N GLU A 15 7.18 -0.56 -16.71
CA GLU A 15 7.06 -2.01 -16.93
C GLU A 15 5.74 -2.62 -16.40
N ASP A 16 5.83 -3.51 -15.42
CA ASP A 16 4.72 -4.28 -14.85
C ASP A 16 3.60 -3.39 -14.28
N ALA A 17 3.96 -2.24 -13.69
CA ALA A 17 2.98 -1.32 -13.14
C ALA A 17 2.17 -0.62 -14.24
N ARG A 18 2.79 -0.35 -15.38
CA ARG A 18 2.13 0.25 -16.52
C ARG A 18 1.22 -0.76 -17.22
N ASP A 19 1.66 -2.00 -17.35
CA ASP A 19 0.88 -3.06 -17.98
C ASP A 19 -0.28 -3.51 -17.09
N TRP A 20 -0.10 -3.52 -15.77
CA TRP A 20 -1.19 -3.65 -14.81
C TRP A 20 -2.27 -2.58 -15.02
N TYR A 21 -1.88 -1.31 -15.12
CA TYR A 21 -2.85 -0.23 -15.33
C TYR A 21 -3.63 -0.38 -16.64
N LYS A 22 -2.96 -0.79 -17.75
CA LYS A 22 -3.61 -1.05 -19.03
C LYS A 22 -4.55 -2.26 -19.01
N ALA A 23 -4.31 -3.22 -18.11
CA ALA A 23 -5.14 -4.40 -17.95
C ALA A 23 -6.41 -4.12 -17.13
N LEU A 24 -6.52 -2.96 -16.48
CA LEU A 24 -7.72 -2.56 -15.78
C LEU A 24 -8.85 -2.22 -16.76
N PRO A 25 -10.11 -2.53 -16.43
CA PRO A 25 -11.25 -2.21 -17.30
C PRO A 25 -11.44 -0.69 -17.46
N ASP A 26 -11.95 -0.27 -18.62
CA ASP A 26 -12.29 1.13 -18.88
C ASP A 26 -13.28 1.65 -17.82
N ASN A 27 -13.05 2.87 -17.33
CA ASN A 27 -13.77 3.51 -16.20
C ASN A 27 -13.64 2.78 -14.84
N SER A 28 -12.56 2.00 -14.64
CA SER A 28 -12.27 1.41 -13.33
C SER A 28 -11.74 2.41 -12.30
N ILE A 29 -11.19 3.53 -12.77
CA ILE A 29 -10.55 4.55 -11.93
C ILE A 29 -11.03 5.92 -12.43
N ASP A 30 -12.03 6.47 -11.74
CA ASP A 30 -12.62 7.77 -12.05
C ASP A 30 -12.10 8.87 -11.12
N SER A 31 -11.36 8.51 -10.07
CA SER A 31 -10.82 9.44 -9.09
C SER A 31 -9.38 9.13 -8.69
N TRP A 32 -8.66 10.16 -8.23
CA TRP A 32 -7.31 9.99 -7.68
C TRP A 32 -7.28 9.06 -6.46
N THR A 33 -8.37 9.05 -5.68
CA THR A 33 -8.53 8.17 -4.53
C THR A 33 -8.64 6.70 -4.93
N GLU A 34 -9.43 6.40 -5.97
CA GLU A 34 -9.53 5.04 -6.52
C GLU A 34 -8.21 4.57 -7.13
N MET A 35 -7.47 5.46 -7.82
CA MET A 35 -6.15 5.14 -8.36
C MET A 35 -5.21 4.68 -7.24
N LYS A 36 -5.13 5.46 -6.15
CA LYS A 36 -4.29 5.13 -4.99
C LYS A 36 -4.72 3.83 -4.33
N ASN A 37 -6.01 3.65 -4.08
CA ASN A 37 -6.51 2.44 -3.40
C ASN A 37 -6.22 1.19 -4.23
N THR A 38 -6.47 1.26 -5.53
CA THR A 38 -6.26 0.13 -6.46
C THR A 38 -4.77 -0.19 -6.59
N PHE A 39 -3.93 0.84 -6.68
CA PHE A 39 -2.48 0.69 -6.67
C PHE A 39 -1.98 0.06 -5.36
N MET A 40 -2.46 0.54 -4.22
CA MET A 40 -2.10 -0.01 -2.90
C MET A 40 -2.64 -1.43 -2.69
N LEU A 41 -3.75 -1.80 -3.30
CA LEU A 41 -4.25 -3.18 -3.23
C LEU A 41 -3.40 -4.16 -4.05
N GLN A 42 -2.80 -3.68 -5.15
CA GLN A 42 -1.97 -4.48 -6.03
C GLN A 42 -0.50 -4.53 -5.58
N TYR A 43 0.07 -3.36 -5.26
CA TYR A 43 1.49 -3.14 -4.95
C TYR A 43 1.76 -2.73 -3.51
N GLY A 44 0.73 -2.23 -2.81
CA GLY A 44 0.86 -1.97 -1.39
C GLY A 44 0.92 -3.29 -0.66
N ASP A 45 1.80 -3.35 0.33
CA ASP A 45 1.88 -4.47 1.24
C ASP A 45 0.51 -4.63 1.90
N LYS A 46 -0.20 -5.69 1.56
CA LYS A 46 -1.37 -6.11 2.34
C LYS A 46 -0.80 -6.58 3.65
N ILE A 47 -0.59 -5.66 4.58
CA ILE A 47 -0.30 -6.01 5.95
C ILE A 47 -1.59 -6.66 6.46
N ASP A 48 -1.70 -7.97 6.24
CA ASP A 48 -2.84 -8.74 6.66
C ASP A 48 -2.93 -8.52 8.16
N PRO A 49 -4.08 -8.10 8.71
CA PRO A 49 -4.21 -7.92 10.15
C PRO A 49 -3.80 -9.18 10.91
N ARG A 50 -3.95 -10.37 10.31
CA ARG A 50 -3.47 -11.64 10.85
C ARG A 50 -1.95 -11.78 10.80
N PHE A 51 -1.29 -11.24 9.78
CA PHE A 51 0.16 -11.14 9.72
C PHE A 51 0.68 -10.19 10.81
N ILE A 52 0.05 -9.02 10.98
CA ILE A 52 0.35 -8.10 12.10
C ILE A 52 0.13 -8.79 13.45
N LEU A 53 -0.99 -9.48 13.64
CA LEU A 53 -1.26 -10.21 14.89
C LEU A 53 -0.22 -11.31 15.15
N SER A 54 0.19 -12.05 14.12
CA SER A 54 1.25 -13.06 14.27
C SER A 54 2.62 -12.44 14.55
N GLU A 55 2.92 -11.26 14.00
CA GLU A 55 4.13 -10.52 14.34
C GLU A 55 4.07 -10.04 15.79
N PHE A 56 2.93 -9.50 16.26
CA PHE A 56 2.73 -9.12 17.66
C PHE A 56 2.82 -10.30 18.63
N GLU A 57 2.29 -11.46 18.28
CA GLU A 57 2.42 -12.69 19.08
C GLU A 57 3.87 -13.21 19.12
N ASN A 58 4.66 -12.94 18.08
CA ASN A 58 6.08 -13.28 18.01
C ASN A 58 7.01 -12.25 18.65
N ILE A 59 6.49 -11.10 19.13
CA ILE A 59 7.23 -10.22 20.05
C ILE A 59 7.33 -10.94 21.40
N LYS A 60 8.25 -11.90 21.47
CA LYS A 60 8.75 -12.42 22.73
C LYS A 60 9.45 -11.25 23.41
N THR A 61 8.79 -10.70 24.42
CA THR A 61 9.40 -9.82 25.42
C THR A 61 10.66 -10.52 25.93
N ASN A 62 11.82 -10.03 25.48
CA ASN A 62 13.06 -10.36 26.15
C ASN A 62 12.95 -9.77 27.56
N PRO A 63 13.13 -10.55 28.64
CA PRO A 63 12.97 -10.06 30.01
C PRO A 63 13.94 -8.94 30.43
N ASN A 64 14.81 -8.48 29.52
CA ASN A 64 15.77 -7.40 29.71
C ASN A 64 15.46 -6.12 28.90
N GLU A 65 14.36 -6.04 28.15
CA GLU A 65 13.97 -4.78 27.51
C GLU A 65 13.25 -3.88 28.53
N SER A 66 13.97 -2.88 29.01
CA SER A 66 13.40 -1.77 29.77
C SER A 66 12.35 -1.07 28.91
N ILE A 67 11.14 -0.92 29.44
CA ILE A 67 9.93 -0.36 28.79
C ILE A 67 10.07 1.16 28.49
N TYR A 68 11.29 1.71 28.46
CA TYR A 68 11.53 3.15 28.49
C TYR A 68 11.86 3.82 27.14
N ASP A 69 11.73 3.12 26.01
CA ASP A 69 12.01 3.71 24.68
C ASP A 69 10.82 3.64 23.70
N PHE A 70 9.59 3.45 24.19
CA PHE A 70 8.41 3.41 23.31
C PHE A 70 7.67 4.76 23.14
N ASN A 71 8.13 5.87 23.73
CA ASN A 71 7.49 7.19 23.54
C ASN A 71 8.46 8.38 23.74
N THR A 72 9.41 8.58 22.83
CA THR A 72 10.02 9.91 22.63
C THR A 72 10.16 10.22 21.15
#